data_AF-A0A4Y2R5P5-F1
#
_entry.id   AF-A0A4Y2R5P5-F1
#
_cell.length_a   1.000
_cell.length_b   1.000
_cell.length_c   1.000
_cell.angle_alpha   90.00
_cell.angle_beta   90.00
_cell.angle_gamma   90.00
#
_symmetry.space_group_name_H-M   'P 1'
#
loop_
_entity.id
_entity.type
_entity.pdbx_description
1 polymer ?
#
loop_
_entity_poly.entity_id
_entity_poly.type
_entity_poly.pdbx_seq_one_letter_code
_entity_poly.pdbx_strand_id
1 'polypeptide(L)'
;MIPIDSLQIPKEHLPSNIKLSDPYFYQPGKMDVLGAELESIGIKDDPSYNEVDQSLETFEKTVRYKDNRYEVELPWKRDWHELNDNYSVAEKRLHSLVRRFKKNPDLNLQYRETLHDYEKNGIIEKVPNPENPIKKPAFYMPHQPVFRDESLTTKMRIVFDASSSHSFQHLSLNDCLWPGPNLNSNIFDILINFRLNKFAFISDIEKAFLQLTLAEKGRDAVRFLWTENDTLQVYRFNRVLFGVRSSPFLLSASIKTHLKKIP
;
A
#
# COMPACT_ATOMS: atom_id res chain seq x y z
N MET A 1 37.21 17.74 11.25
CA MET A 1 37.23 16.49 10.46
C MET A 1 38.01 15.47 11.26
N ILE A 2 37.32 14.49 11.87
CA ILE A 2 37.95 13.45 12.70
C ILE A 2 38.21 12.25 11.77
N PRO A 3 39.40 11.64 11.76
CA PRO A 3 39.68 10.47 10.91
C PRO A 3 38.74 9.30 11.22
N ILE A 4 38.24 8.67 10.16
CA ILE A 4 37.25 7.59 10.14
C ILE A 4 37.75 6.30 10.84
N ASP A 5 39.06 6.19 11.10
CA ASP A 5 39.67 5.00 11.71
C ASP A 5 39.59 4.91 13.24
N SER A 6 38.85 5.81 13.90
CA SER A 6 38.85 5.92 15.37
C SER A 6 37.64 5.30 16.10
N LEU A 7 36.77 4.56 15.40
CA LEU A 7 35.62 3.88 16.02
C LEU A 7 35.66 2.38 15.76
N GLN A 8 36.46 1.67 16.56
CA GLN A 8 36.26 0.23 16.78
C GLN A 8 35.02 0.05 17.67
N ILE A 9 33.84 -0.06 17.07
CA ILE A 9 32.65 -0.55 17.78
C ILE A 9 32.83 -2.07 17.92
N PRO A 10 32.91 -2.64 19.13
CA PRO A 10 33.00 -4.09 19.30
C PRO A 10 31.77 -4.75 18.67
N LYS A 11 31.99 -5.70 17.75
CA LYS A 11 30.91 -6.44 17.04
C LYS A 11 30.03 -7.29 17.96
N GLU A 12 30.35 -7.36 19.26
CA GLU A 12 29.73 -8.25 20.23
C GLU A 12 28.37 -7.77 20.76
N HIS A 13 27.89 -6.58 20.38
CA HIS A 13 26.62 -6.01 20.86
C HIS A 13 25.58 -5.77 19.77
N LEU A 14 25.80 -6.25 18.55
CA LEU A 14 24.81 -6.17 17.47
C LEU A 14 23.91 -7.42 17.47
N PRO A 15 22.58 -7.25 17.66
CA PRO A 15 21.62 -8.31 17.40
C PRO A 15 21.83 -8.90 16.00
N SER A 16 21.76 -10.23 15.88
CA SER A 16 22.08 -10.97 14.65
C SER A 16 21.20 -10.63 13.44
N ASN A 17 20.13 -9.84 13.63
CA ASN A 17 19.23 -9.35 12.60
C ASN A 17 19.58 -7.95 12.05
N ILE A 18 20.62 -7.29 12.56
CA ILE A 18 21.07 -5.98 12.06
C ILE A 18 22.27 -6.17 11.12
N LYS A 19 22.07 -5.89 9.83
CA LYS A 19 23.17 -5.73 8.88
C LYS A 19 23.57 -4.26 8.82
N LEU A 20 24.82 -3.96 9.16
CA LEU A 20 25.39 -2.63 8.95
C LEU A 20 25.52 -2.37 7.44
N SER A 21 25.14 -1.17 7.02
CA SER A 21 25.32 -0.72 5.63
C SER A 21 26.81 -0.62 5.28
N ASP A 22 27.14 -0.86 4.01
CA ASP A 22 28.49 -0.73 3.48
C ASP A 22 29.06 0.69 3.77
N PRO A 23 30.19 0.81 4.49
CA PRO A 23 30.81 2.10 4.77
C PRO A 23 31.31 2.84 3.51
N TYR A 24 31.38 2.17 2.35
CA TYR A 24 31.81 2.76 1.08
C TYR A 24 30.66 3.22 0.18
N PHE A 25 29.44 3.39 0.71
CA PHE A 25 28.29 3.88 -0.05
C PHE A 25 28.48 5.29 -0.67
N TYR A 26 29.61 5.96 -0.41
CA TYR A 26 29.89 7.31 -0.90
C TYR A 26 31.31 7.44 -1.45
N GLN A 27 31.45 7.68 -2.76
CA GLN A 27 32.62 8.32 -3.36
C GLN A 27 32.26 9.77 -3.70
N PRO A 28 32.96 10.79 -3.15
CA PRO A 28 32.64 12.18 -3.43
C PRO A 28 33.01 12.57 -4.86
N GLY A 29 32.02 12.87 -5.70
CA GLY A 29 32.19 13.54 -6.99
C GLY A 29 31.36 14.82 -7.02
N LYS A 30 32.05 15.96 -7.15
CA LYS A 30 31.55 17.35 -7.27
C LYS A 30 30.03 17.57 -7.44
N MET A 31 29.41 18.22 -6.45
CA MET A 31 28.24 19.07 -6.66
C MET A 31 28.73 20.52 -6.68
N ASP A 32 28.70 21.15 -7.86
CA ASP A 32 28.82 22.60 -7.96
C ASP A 32 27.51 23.21 -7.44
N VAL A 33 27.59 23.86 -6.29
CA VAL A 33 26.49 24.63 -5.70
C VAL A 33 26.55 26.02 -6.34
N LEU A 34 25.82 26.19 -7.45
CA LEU A 34 25.49 27.53 -7.94
C LEU A 34 24.30 28.04 -7.16
N GLY A 35 24.51 29.17 -6.48
CA GLY A 35 23.50 29.86 -5.69
C GLY A 35 22.25 30.16 -6.51
N ALA A 36 21.12 29.78 -5.94
CA ALA A 36 19.83 30.38 -6.22
C ALA A 36 19.10 30.50 -4.88
N GLU A 37 18.99 31.73 -4.38
CA GLU A 37 17.82 32.11 -3.58
C GLU A 37 16.62 31.91 -4.50
N LEU A 38 15.80 30.90 -4.23
CA LEU A 38 14.48 30.77 -4.84
C LEU A 38 13.49 31.39 -3.87
N GLU A 39 13.20 32.66 -4.15
CA GLU A 39 11.97 33.32 -3.75
C GLU A 39 10.79 32.35 -3.92
N SER A 40 9.88 32.38 -2.95
CA SER A 40 8.64 31.60 -2.93
C SER A 40 7.76 31.95 -4.13
N ILE A 41 8.02 31.36 -5.29
CA ILE A 41 7.18 31.50 -6.47
C ILE A 41 6.05 30.47 -6.36
N GLY A 42 4.95 30.92 -5.76
CA GLY A 42 3.62 30.68 -6.33
C GLY A 42 3.00 29.29 -6.23
N ILE A 43 3.29 28.49 -5.20
CA ILE A 43 2.31 27.48 -4.76
C ILE A 43 1.45 28.14 -3.70
N LYS A 44 0.31 28.71 -4.12
CA LYS A 44 -0.78 28.97 -3.19
C LYS A 44 -1.21 27.62 -2.66
N ASP A 45 -1.33 27.48 -1.34
CA ASP A 45 -2.06 26.37 -0.75
C ASP A 45 -3.44 26.33 -1.41
N ASP A 46 -3.64 25.32 -2.26
CA ASP A 46 -4.90 25.02 -2.91
C ASP A 46 -5.96 24.82 -1.80
N PRO A 47 -7.27 25.10 -2.00
CA PRO A 47 -8.29 25.05 -0.95
C PRO A 47 -8.56 23.64 -0.36
N SER A 48 -7.64 22.68 -0.53
CA SER A 48 -7.67 21.31 -0.01
C SER A 48 -7.63 21.20 1.51
N TYR A 49 -7.49 22.31 2.24
CA TYR A 49 -7.45 22.36 3.71
C TYR A 49 -8.61 21.58 4.37
N ASN A 50 -9.82 21.63 3.78
CA ASN A 50 -10.99 20.91 4.32
C ASN A 50 -11.01 19.39 4.01
N GLU A 51 -10.43 18.95 2.89
CA GLU A 51 -10.42 17.53 2.48
C GLU A 51 -9.30 16.74 3.19
N VAL A 52 -8.18 17.42 3.45
CA VAL A 52 -7.01 16.89 4.15
C VAL A 52 -7.35 16.54 5.60
N ASP A 53 -8.03 17.44 6.31
CA ASP A 53 -8.32 17.28 7.73
C ASP A 53 -9.32 16.14 8.02
N GLN A 54 -10.36 15.98 7.21
CA GLN A 54 -11.40 14.96 7.45
C GLN A 54 -10.87 13.52 7.42
N SER A 55 -9.99 13.22 6.46
CA SER A 55 -9.40 11.89 6.32
C SER A 55 -8.48 11.54 7.49
N LEU A 56 -7.68 12.52 7.97
CA LEU A 56 -6.80 12.38 9.11
C LEU A 56 -7.59 12.29 10.42
N GLU A 57 -8.58 13.14 10.61
CA GLU A 57 -9.46 13.12 11.78
C GLU A 57 -10.21 11.78 11.89
N THR A 58 -10.75 11.29 10.77
CA THR A 58 -11.40 9.97 10.70
C THR A 58 -10.42 8.86 11.05
N PHE A 59 -9.20 8.91 10.50
CA PHE A 59 -8.15 7.94 10.81
C PHE A 59 -7.80 7.94 12.31
N GLU A 60 -7.53 9.11 12.90
CA GLU A 60 -7.14 9.22 14.31
C GLU A 60 -8.24 8.72 15.25
N LYS A 61 -9.52 8.94 14.91
CA LYS A 61 -10.67 8.45 15.68
C LYS A 61 -10.89 6.94 15.57
N THR A 62 -10.48 6.33 14.46
CA THR A 62 -10.88 4.94 14.13
C THR A 62 -9.73 3.94 14.18
N VAL A 63 -8.48 4.39 14.12
CA VAL A 63 -7.30 3.53 14.16
C VAL A 63 -7.21 2.79 15.48
N ARG A 64 -7.07 1.47 15.42
CA ARG A 64 -6.91 0.61 16.60
C ARG A 64 -5.66 -0.23 16.46
N TYR A 65 -4.97 -0.50 17.57
CA TYR A 65 -3.91 -1.48 17.60
C TYR A 65 -4.44 -2.76 18.23
N LYS A 66 -4.55 -3.84 17.46
CA LYS A 66 -5.09 -5.13 17.89
C LYS A 66 -4.34 -6.25 17.20
N ASP A 67 -4.12 -7.36 17.90
CA ASP A 67 -3.51 -8.58 17.34
C ASP A 67 -2.15 -8.29 16.66
N ASN A 68 -1.34 -7.44 17.31
CA ASN A 68 -0.03 -6.97 16.85
C ASN A 68 -0.05 -6.23 15.50
N ARG A 69 -1.18 -5.63 15.13
CA ARG A 69 -1.37 -4.90 13.87
C ARG A 69 -2.22 -3.66 14.10
N TYR A 70 -2.06 -2.68 13.22
CA TYR A 70 -3.00 -1.58 13.13
C TYR A 70 -4.22 -2.01 12.32
N GLU A 71 -5.41 -1.86 12.89
CA GLU A 71 -6.69 -1.91 12.19
C GLU A 71 -7.07 -0.49 11.77
N VAL A 72 -7.36 -0.31 10.49
CA VAL A 72 -7.67 0.97 9.87
C VAL A 72 -8.95 0.88 9.05
N GLU A 73 -9.60 2.02 8.88
CA GLU A 73 -10.82 2.14 8.07
C GLU A 73 -10.52 2.84 6.75
N LEU A 74 -11.28 2.51 5.70
CA LEU A 74 -11.19 3.22 4.44
C LEU A 74 -11.79 4.63 4.61
N PRO A 75 -11.07 5.70 4.23
CA PRO A 75 -11.54 7.07 4.41
C PRO A 75 -12.51 7.44 3.28
N TRP A 76 -13.80 7.18 3.49
CA TRP A 76 -14.85 7.46 2.51
C TRP A 76 -15.06 8.98 2.31
N LYS A 77 -15.05 9.43 1.05
CA LYS A 77 -15.36 10.82 0.64
C LYS A 77 -16.86 11.07 0.53
N ARG A 78 -17.59 10.05 0.10
CA ARG A 78 -19.01 10.10 -0.22
C ARG A 78 -19.74 9.06 0.62
N ASP A 79 -21.06 9.11 0.57
CA ASP A 79 -21.83 7.97 1.04
C ASP A 79 -21.47 6.75 0.19
N TRP A 80 -21.15 5.64 0.84
CA TRP A 80 -20.79 4.41 0.16
C TRP A 80 -21.93 3.85 -0.69
N HIS A 81 -23.17 4.28 -0.45
CA HIS A 81 -24.32 3.96 -1.30
C HIS A 81 -24.18 4.49 -2.74
N GLU A 82 -23.30 5.48 -2.99
CA GLU A 82 -23.02 5.97 -4.35
C GLU A 82 -22.09 5.03 -5.14
N LEU A 83 -21.41 4.09 -4.48
CA LEU A 83 -20.49 3.15 -5.12
C LEU A 83 -21.25 1.98 -5.75
N ASN A 84 -21.12 1.84 -7.07
CA ASN A 84 -21.64 0.68 -7.80
C ASN A 84 -20.63 -0.48 -7.72
N ASP A 85 -21.10 -1.72 -7.78
CA ASP A 85 -20.26 -2.88 -7.46
C ASP A 85 -19.17 -3.23 -8.48
N ASN A 86 -19.24 -2.77 -9.73
CA ASN A 86 -18.26 -3.07 -10.80
C ASN A 86 -18.11 -4.58 -11.12
N TYR A 87 -19.07 -5.42 -10.74
CA TYR A 87 -19.01 -6.87 -10.90
C TYR A 87 -18.82 -7.30 -12.36
N SER A 88 -19.64 -6.74 -13.27
CA SER A 88 -19.64 -7.11 -14.69
C SER A 88 -18.31 -6.83 -15.39
N VAL A 89 -17.57 -5.80 -14.94
CA VAL A 89 -16.23 -5.48 -15.45
C VAL A 89 -15.23 -6.49 -14.93
N ALA A 90 -15.25 -6.77 -13.62
CA ALA A 90 -14.36 -7.74 -13.00
C ALA A 90 -14.51 -9.14 -13.62
N GLU A 91 -15.74 -9.57 -13.87
CA GLU A 91 -16.05 -10.87 -14.50
C GLU A 91 -15.51 -10.97 -15.93
N LYS A 92 -15.75 -9.94 -16.77
CA LYS A 92 -15.20 -9.89 -18.14
C LYS A 92 -13.67 -9.95 -18.17
N ARG A 93 -13.00 -9.25 -17.24
CA ARG A 93 -11.54 -9.29 -17.11
C ARG A 93 -11.06 -10.67 -16.63
N LEU A 94 -11.77 -11.29 -15.68
CA LEU A 94 -11.47 -12.64 -15.21
C LEU A 94 -11.58 -13.67 -16.34
N HIS A 95 -12.64 -13.66 -17.15
CA HIS A 95 -12.76 -14.57 -18.30
C HIS A 95 -11.61 -14.40 -19.31
N SER A 96 -11.16 -13.16 -19.52
CA SER A 96 -10.01 -12.88 -20.38
C SER A 96 -8.71 -13.42 -19.78
N LEU A 97 -8.54 -13.30 -18.47
CA LEU A 97 -7.42 -13.87 -17.73
C LEU A 97 -7.41 -15.40 -17.76
N VAL A 98 -8.57 -16.05 -17.56
CA VAL A 98 -8.72 -17.52 -17.67
C VAL A 98 -8.34 -18.02 -19.06
N ARG A 99 -8.74 -17.31 -20.13
CA ARG A 99 -8.30 -17.64 -21.50
C ARG A 99 -6.78 -17.55 -21.65
N ARG A 100 -6.13 -16.60 -20.97
CA ARG A 100 -4.66 -16.45 -20.94
C ARG A 100 -4.00 -17.60 -20.17
N PHE A 101 -4.56 -18.04 -19.05
CA PHE A 101 -4.07 -19.18 -18.29
C PHE A 101 -4.08 -20.49 -19.10
N LYS A 102 -5.09 -20.70 -19.95
CA LYS A 102 -5.13 -21.85 -20.87
C LYS A 102 -3.96 -21.86 -21.86
N LYS A 103 -3.45 -20.68 -22.24
CA LYS A 103 -2.30 -20.53 -23.16
C LYS A 103 -0.96 -20.57 -22.43
N ASN A 104 -0.92 -20.25 -21.13
CA ASN A 104 0.29 -20.22 -20.32
C ASN A 104 0.04 -20.90 -18.97
N PRO A 105 0.27 -22.22 -18.88
CA PRO A 105 0.08 -22.99 -17.66
C PRO A 105 0.99 -22.57 -16.49
N ASP A 106 2.22 -22.11 -16.78
CA ASP A 106 3.16 -21.63 -15.77
C ASP A 106 2.62 -20.36 -15.08
N LEU A 107 2.08 -19.42 -15.86
CA LEU A 107 1.40 -18.25 -15.31
C LEU A 107 0.22 -18.65 -14.42
N ASN A 108 -0.57 -19.65 -14.84
CA ASN A 108 -1.70 -20.13 -14.03
C ASN A 108 -1.23 -20.68 -12.68
N LEU A 109 -0.16 -21.49 -12.67
CA LEU A 109 0.41 -22.06 -11.45
C LEU A 109 0.88 -20.96 -10.49
N GLN A 110 1.72 -20.03 -10.97
CA GLN A 110 2.22 -18.92 -10.14
C GLN A 110 1.09 -18.05 -9.58
N TYR A 111 0.02 -17.85 -10.36
CA TYR A 111 -1.14 -17.07 -9.92
C TYR A 111 -1.89 -17.77 -8.78
N ARG A 112 -2.13 -19.08 -8.92
CA ARG A 112 -2.78 -19.92 -7.91
C ARG A 112 -1.96 -19.96 -6.62
N GLU A 113 -0.65 -20.17 -6.73
CA GLU A 113 0.26 -20.19 -5.57
C GLU A 113 0.23 -18.86 -4.83
N THR A 114 0.28 -17.73 -5.57
CA THR A 114 0.21 -16.40 -4.96
C THR A 114 -1.10 -16.17 -4.20
N LEU A 115 -2.25 -16.53 -4.78
CA LEU A 115 -3.54 -16.39 -4.10
C LEU A 115 -3.68 -17.35 -2.92
N HIS A 116 -3.16 -18.57 -3.04
CA HIS A 116 -3.14 -19.53 -1.94
C HIS A 116 -2.28 -19.01 -0.77
N ASP A 117 -1.13 -18.41 -1.04
CA ASP A 117 -0.31 -17.76 -0.04
C ASP A 117 -1.03 -16.57 0.61
N TYR A 118 -1.80 -15.79 -0.16
CA TYR A 118 -2.61 -14.72 0.40
C TYR A 118 -3.68 -15.26 1.36
N GLU A 119 -4.38 -16.32 0.99
CA GLU A 119 -5.40 -16.94 1.84
C GLU A 119 -4.77 -17.54 3.11
N LYS A 120 -3.68 -18.30 2.96
CA LYS A 120 -2.94 -18.91 4.06
C LYS A 120 -2.42 -17.88 5.08
N ASN A 121 -1.98 -16.72 4.61
CA ASN A 121 -1.50 -15.63 5.48
C ASN A 121 -2.64 -14.73 6.00
N GLY A 122 -3.90 -15.06 5.72
CA GLY A 122 -5.06 -14.26 6.11
C GLY A 122 -5.09 -12.87 5.49
N ILE A 123 -4.45 -12.69 4.32
CA ILE A 123 -4.48 -11.46 3.53
C ILE A 123 -5.82 -11.33 2.81
N ILE A 124 -6.35 -12.44 2.31
CA ILE A 124 -7.66 -12.56 1.68
C ILE A 124 -8.49 -13.63 2.40
N GLU A 125 -9.80 -13.56 2.25
CA GLU A 125 -10.74 -14.59 2.69
C GLU A 125 -11.89 -14.74 1.69
N LYS A 126 -12.48 -15.94 1.64
CA LYS A 126 -13.72 -16.19 0.90
C LYS A 126 -14.87 -15.40 1.52
N VAL A 127 -15.71 -14.79 0.69
CA VAL A 127 -16.91 -14.07 1.16
C VAL A 127 -17.99 -15.10 1.51
N PRO A 128 -18.48 -15.17 2.78
CA PRO A 128 -19.42 -16.22 3.19
C PRO A 128 -20.77 -16.16 2.46
N ASN A 129 -21.30 -14.95 2.24
CA ASN A 129 -22.58 -14.71 1.58
C ASN A 129 -22.42 -13.62 0.49
N PRO A 130 -21.95 -13.99 -0.71
CA PRO A 130 -21.70 -13.00 -1.77
C PRO A 130 -22.98 -12.36 -2.31
N GLU A 131 -24.11 -13.09 -2.29
CA GLU A 131 -25.39 -12.67 -2.86
C GLU A 131 -26.20 -11.69 -1.99
N ASN A 132 -25.80 -11.47 -0.75
CA ASN A 132 -26.53 -10.61 0.17
C ASN A 132 -25.56 -9.62 0.86
N PRO A 133 -25.11 -8.56 0.17
CA PRO A 133 -24.33 -7.51 0.79
C PRO A 133 -25.23 -6.72 1.75
N ILE A 134 -25.37 -7.21 2.98
CA ILE A 134 -26.14 -6.55 4.03
C ILE A 134 -25.48 -5.20 4.31
N LYS A 135 -26.08 -4.10 3.83
CA LYS A 135 -25.80 -2.70 4.23
C LYS A 135 -24.29 -2.35 4.35
N LYS A 136 -23.47 -2.78 3.40
CA LYS A 136 -22.02 -2.51 3.35
C LYS A 136 -21.60 -2.12 1.93
N PRO A 137 -20.56 -1.28 1.77
CA PRO A 137 -19.95 -1.04 0.46
C PRO A 137 -19.51 -2.36 -0.16
N ALA A 138 -19.94 -2.65 -1.39
CA ALA A 138 -19.51 -3.81 -2.15
C ALA A 138 -18.88 -3.34 -3.47
N PHE A 139 -17.63 -3.72 -3.73
CA PHE A 139 -16.95 -3.38 -4.99
C PHE A 139 -15.99 -4.49 -5.41
N TYR A 140 -16.07 -4.88 -6.68
CA TYR A 140 -15.31 -5.95 -7.30
C TYR A 140 -14.17 -5.35 -8.14
N MET A 141 -12.95 -5.47 -7.63
CA MET A 141 -11.73 -5.06 -8.31
C MET A 141 -11.32 -6.11 -9.34
N PRO A 142 -11.19 -5.73 -10.62
CA PRO A 142 -10.51 -6.56 -11.59
C PRO A 142 -9.03 -6.71 -11.20
N HIS A 143 -8.40 -7.80 -11.61
CA HIS A 143 -7.00 -8.06 -11.35
C HIS A 143 -6.26 -8.55 -12.58
N GLN A 144 -4.94 -8.36 -12.58
CA GLN A 144 -4.08 -8.77 -13.69
C GLN A 144 -2.65 -9.05 -13.22
N PRO A 145 -1.92 -9.95 -13.91
CA PRO A 145 -0.52 -10.18 -13.63
C PRO A 145 0.33 -9.04 -14.21
N VAL A 146 1.26 -8.55 -13.41
CA VAL A 146 2.33 -7.64 -13.83
C VAL A 146 3.66 -8.35 -13.65
N PHE A 147 4.46 -8.36 -14.71
CA PHE A 147 5.79 -8.97 -14.71
C PHE A 147 6.84 -7.90 -14.46
N ARG A 148 7.82 -8.22 -13.63
CA ARG A 148 9.02 -7.39 -13.44
C ARG A 148 10.21 -8.29 -13.67
N ASP A 149 10.66 -8.33 -14.92
CA ASP A 149 11.75 -9.22 -15.36
C ASP A 149 13.08 -8.93 -14.62
N GLU A 150 13.25 -7.70 -14.13
CA GLU A 150 14.41 -7.26 -13.34
C GLU A 150 14.28 -7.59 -11.83
N SER A 151 13.16 -8.14 -11.37
CA SER A 151 12.97 -8.46 -9.94
C SER A 151 13.65 -9.77 -9.57
N LEU A 152 14.63 -9.70 -8.66
CA LEU A 152 15.34 -10.86 -8.11
C LEU A 152 14.45 -11.77 -7.26
N THR A 153 13.33 -11.27 -6.71
CA THR A 153 12.54 -11.98 -5.68
C THR A 153 11.17 -12.45 -6.16
N THR A 154 10.49 -11.73 -7.07
CA THR A 154 9.18 -12.18 -7.58
C THR A 154 8.96 -11.69 -9.00
N LYS A 155 9.06 -12.60 -9.97
CA LYS A 155 8.93 -12.31 -11.40
C LYS A 155 7.51 -11.87 -11.80
N MET A 156 6.49 -12.32 -11.08
CA MET A 156 5.08 -12.01 -11.32
C MET A 156 4.40 -11.48 -10.04
N ARG A 157 3.62 -10.40 -10.16
CA ARG A 157 2.78 -9.88 -9.09
C ARG A 157 1.35 -9.70 -9.57
N ILE A 158 0.39 -9.92 -8.68
CA ILE A 158 -1.01 -9.64 -8.94
C ILE A 158 -1.32 -8.19 -8.57
N VAL A 159 -1.84 -7.41 -9.52
CA VAL A 159 -2.30 -6.04 -9.30
C VAL A 159 -3.83 -6.01 -9.38
N PHE A 160 -4.44 -5.33 -8.40
CA PHE A 160 -5.89 -5.11 -8.31
C PHE A 160 -6.19 -3.67 -8.69
N ASP A 161 -7.17 -3.48 -9.57
CA ASP A 161 -7.52 -2.20 -10.17
C ASP A 161 -8.74 -1.57 -9.48
N ALA A 162 -8.46 -0.80 -8.42
CA ALA A 162 -9.48 -0.02 -7.71
C ALA A 162 -9.90 1.27 -8.44
N SER A 163 -9.24 1.60 -9.56
CA SER A 163 -9.63 2.73 -10.43
C SER A 163 -10.57 2.32 -11.55
N SER A 164 -10.82 1.03 -11.73
CA SER A 164 -11.75 0.58 -12.75
C SER A 164 -13.17 1.06 -12.45
N SER A 165 -13.88 1.46 -13.49
CA SER A 165 -15.31 1.76 -13.42
C SER A 165 -16.02 1.20 -14.65
N HIS A 166 -17.32 0.97 -14.52
CA HIS A 166 -18.15 0.44 -15.61
C HIS A 166 -18.28 1.43 -16.78
N SER A 167 -18.33 2.73 -16.49
CA SER A 167 -18.36 3.80 -17.48
C SER A 167 -17.86 5.11 -16.85
N PHE A 168 -17.67 6.15 -17.67
CA PHE A 168 -17.30 7.49 -17.20
C PHE A 168 -18.29 8.09 -16.18
N GLN A 169 -19.54 7.63 -16.17
CA GLN A 169 -20.57 8.10 -15.24
C GLN A 169 -20.62 7.31 -13.92
N HIS A 170 -19.93 6.16 -13.84
CA HIS A 170 -19.85 5.37 -12.62
C HIS A 170 -18.56 5.68 -11.86
N LEU A 171 -18.69 5.85 -10.55
CA LEU A 171 -17.56 6.05 -9.66
C LEU A 171 -16.75 4.76 -9.50
N SER A 172 -15.42 4.89 -9.53
CA SER A 172 -14.51 3.84 -9.08
C SER A 172 -14.38 3.88 -7.55
N LEU A 173 -13.84 2.81 -6.95
CA LEU A 173 -13.50 2.81 -5.54
C LEU A 173 -12.57 3.98 -5.19
N ASN A 174 -11.59 4.28 -6.04
CA ASN A 174 -10.65 5.38 -5.83
C ASN A 174 -11.28 6.78 -5.93
N ASP A 175 -12.44 6.93 -6.57
CA ASP A 175 -13.19 8.19 -6.61
C ASP A 175 -14.02 8.41 -5.33
N CYS A 176 -14.42 7.32 -4.68
CA CYS A 176 -15.18 7.32 -3.44
C CYS A 176 -14.30 7.44 -2.19
N LEU A 177 -12.98 7.34 -2.31
CA LEU A 177 -12.03 7.40 -1.20
C LEU A 177 -11.19 8.67 -1.21
N TRP A 178 -11.01 9.26 -0.03
CA TRP A 178 -10.05 10.32 0.17
C TRP A 178 -8.63 9.79 -0.04
N PRO A 179 -7.77 10.47 -0.84
CA PRO A 179 -6.36 10.12 -0.91
C PRO A 179 -5.65 10.30 0.43
N GLY A 180 -6.16 11.23 1.26
CA GLY A 180 -5.53 11.69 2.49
C GLY A 180 -4.32 12.60 2.23
N PRO A 181 -3.83 13.30 3.28
CA PRO A 181 -2.64 14.13 3.17
C PRO A 181 -1.40 13.31 2.82
N ASN A 182 -0.48 13.95 2.09
CA ASN A 182 0.87 13.43 1.96
C ASN A 182 1.61 13.61 3.29
N LEU A 183 1.72 12.52 4.04
CA LEU A 183 2.41 12.49 5.33
C LEU A 183 3.88 12.10 5.21
N ASN A 184 4.40 11.88 4.00
CA ASN A 184 5.79 11.51 3.80
C ASN A 184 6.70 12.72 4.08
N SER A 185 7.80 12.47 4.77
CA SER A 185 8.82 13.49 4.97
C SER A 185 9.43 13.89 3.63
N ASN A 186 9.81 15.16 3.50
CA ASN A 186 10.50 15.64 2.31
C ASN A 186 11.84 14.91 2.17
N ILE A 187 12.13 14.41 0.96
CA ILE A 187 13.38 13.70 0.67
C ILE A 187 14.60 14.57 0.95
N PHE A 188 14.51 15.88 0.72
CA PHE A 188 15.59 16.81 1.01
C PHE A 188 15.89 16.89 2.51
N ASP A 189 14.85 17.00 3.33
CA ASP A 189 14.98 17.01 4.79
C ASP A 189 15.56 15.68 5.31
N ILE A 190 15.13 14.56 4.73
CA ILE A 190 15.72 13.24 5.02
C ILE A 190 17.22 13.27 4.71
N LEU A 191 17.62 13.69 3.51
CA LEU A 191 19.03 13.71 3.10
C LEU A 191 19.89 14.63 3.97
N ILE A 192 19.38 15.80 4.36
CA ILE A 192 20.08 16.69 5.30
C ILE A 192 20.24 16.02 6.65
N ASN A 193 19.17 15.46 7.22
CA ASN A 193 19.23 14.77 8.52
C ASN A 193 20.22 13.60 8.51
N PHE A 194 20.30 12.86 7.40
CA PHE A 194 21.30 11.81 7.22
C PHE A 194 22.74 12.34 7.22
N ARG A 195 22.98 13.54 6.69
CA ARG A 195 24.30 14.17 6.65
C ARG A 195 24.71 14.84 7.96
N LEU A 196 23.74 15.36 8.72
CA LEU A 196 24.00 16.05 9.99
C LEU A 196 24.29 15.09 11.14
N ASN A 197 23.73 13.88 11.10
CA ASN A 197 23.91 12.90 12.16
C ASN A 197 25.08 11.95 11.87
N LYS A 198 25.87 11.64 12.90
CA LYS A 198 27.05 10.75 12.79
C LYS A 198 26.67 9.29 12.47
N PHE A 199 25.48 8.88 12.89
CA PHE A 199 24.97 7.53 12.70
C PHE A 199 23.55 7.62 12.13
N ALA A 200 23.24 6.75 11.17
CA ALA A 200 21.92 6.62 10.58
C ALA A 200 21.50 5.15 10.58
N PHE A 201 20.24 4.90 10.91
CA PHE A 201 19.63 3.58 10.85
C PHE A 201 18.69 3.53 9.64
N ILE A 202 18.83 2.48 8.84
CA ILE A 202 17.97 2.22 7.68
C ILE A 202 17.32 0.87 7.90
N SER A 203 16.00 0.82 7.72
CA SER A 203 15.23 -0.42 7.79
C SER A 203 14.13 -0.37 6.73
N ASP A 204 13.83 -1.53 6.13
CA ASP A 204 12.71 -1.70 5.21
C ASP A 204 11.59 -2.48 5.89
N ILE A 205 10.35 -2.02 5.72
CA ILE A 205 9.17 -2.71 6.24
C ILE A 205 8.66 -3.64 5.16
N GLU A 206 9.01 -4.92 5.26
CA GLU A 206 8.57 -5.92 4.29
C GLU A 206 7.03 -5.94 4.20
N LYS A 207 6.52 -5.78 2.97
CA LYS A 207 5.08 -5.80 2.66
C LYS A 207 4.28 -4.84 3.57
N ALA A 208 4.79 -3.62 3.76
CA ALA A 208 4.25 -2.63 4.68
C ALA A 208 2.71 -2.46 4.66
N PHE A 209 2.09 -2.35 3.48
CA PHE A 209 0.62 -2.25 3.38
C PHE A 209 -0.11 -3.46 3.97
N LEU A 210 0.40 -4.67 3.70
CA LEU A 210 -0.20 -5.92 4.19
C LEU A 210 -0.05 -6.07 5.71
N GLN A 211 0.77 -5.22 6.36
CA GLN A 211 0.86 -5.20 7.81
C GLN A 211 -0.39 -4.60 8.48
N LEU A 212 -1.14 -3.76 7.74
CA LEU A 212 -2.35 -3.11 8.20
C LEU A 212 -3.58 -3.98 7.94
N THR A 213 -4.43 -4.09 8.94
CA THR A 213 -5.73 -4.77 8.87
C THR A 213 -6.81 -3.79 8.44
N LEU A 214 -7.67 -4.19 7.52
CA LEU A 214 -8.88 -3.45 7.21
C LEU A 214 -9.98 -3.80 8.21
N ALA A 215 -10.65 -2.78 8.74
CA ALA A 215 -11.84 -2.95 9.54
C ALA A 215 -12.94 -3.68 8.76
N GLU A 216 -13.64 -4.60 9.41
CA GLU A 216 -14.59 -5.51 8.76
C GLU A 216 -15.67 -4.80 7.92
N LYS A 217 -16.10 -3.61 8.36
CA LYS A 217 -17.12 -2.81 7.67
C LYS A 217 -16.70 -2.34 6.27
N GLY A 218 -15.40 -2.22 6.01
CA GLY A 218 -14.85 -1.76 4.73
C GLY A 218 -14.34 -2.88 3.82
N ARG A 219 -14.25 -4.12 4.29
CA ARG A 219 -13.63 -5.23 3.53
C ARG A 219 -14.40 -5.60 2.27
N ASP A 220 -15.72 -5.41 2.27
CA ASP A 220 -16.54 -5.71 1.10
C ASP A 220 -16.31 -4.72 -0.06
N ALA A 221 -15.70 -3.56 0.20
CA ALA A 221 -15.29 -2.61 -0.82
C ALA A 221 -14.05 -3.07 -1.61
N VAL A 222 -13.37 -4.12 -1.15
CA VAL A 222 -12.14 -4.65 -1.76
C VAL A 222 -12.32 -6.12 -2.10
N ARG A 223 -13.43 -6.45 -2.78
CA ARG A 223 -13.71 -7.80 -3.30
C ARG A 223 -13.02 -8.02 -4.64
N PHE A 224 -12.85 -9.27 -5.00
CA PHE A 224 -12.46 -9.69 -6.34
C PHE A 224 -12.99 -11.08 -6.66
N LEU A 225 -13.04 -11.40 -7.95
CA LEU A 225 -13.54 -12.67 -8.47
C LEU A 225 -12.39 -13.61 -8.79
N TRP A 226 -12.50 -14.88 -8.44
CA TRP A 226 -11.52 -15.91 -8.77
C TRP A 226 -12.21 -17.22 -9.14
N THR A 227 -11.61 -18.02 -10.04
CA THR A 227 -12.14 -19.34 -10.39
C THR A 227 -11.26 -20.44 -9.80
N GLU A 228 -11.82 -21.19 -8.87
CA GLU A 228 -11.22 -22.39 -8.28
C GLU A 228 -11.89 -23.62 -8.89
N ASN A 229 -11.13 -24.41 -9.67
CA ASN A 229 -11.61 -25.62 -10.34
C ASN A 229 -12.91 -25.38 -11.15
N ASP A 230 -12.87 -24.36 -12.01
CA ASP A 230 -14.00 -23.89 -12.84
C ASP A 230 -15.23 -23.39 -12.07
N THR A 231 -15.15 -23.30 -10.74
CA THR A 231 -16.19 -22.70 -9.90
C THR A 231 -15.82 -21.26 -9.58
N LEU A 232 -16.72 -20.33 -9.88
CA LEU A 232 -16.54 -18.91 -9.54
C LEU A 232 -16.68 -18.73 -8.03
N GLN A 233 -15.71 -18.03 -7.44
CA GLN A 233 -15.62 -17.72 -6.02
C GLN A 233 -15.40 -16.22 -5.85
N VAL A 234 -15.93 -15.67 -4.75
CA VAL A 234 -15.73 -14.28 -4.38
C VAL A 234 -14.81 -14.23 -3.18
N TYR A 235 -13.73 -13.46 -3.30
CA TYR A 235 -12.79 -13.19 -2.23
C TYR A 235 -12.83 -11.71 -1.86
N ARG A 236 -12.37 -11.39 -0.66
CA ARG A 236 -12.13 -10.00 -0.21
C ARG A 236 -10.82 -9.88 0.55
N PHE A 237 -10.26 -8.68 0.57
CA PHE A 237 -9.06 -8.37 1.34
C PHE A 237 -9.38 -8.09 2.81
N ASN A 238 -8.57 -8.70 3.69
CA ASN A 238 -8.51 -8.42 5.12
C ASN A 238 -7.46 -7.36 5.47
N ARG A 239 -6.56 -7.06 4.53
CA ARG A 239 -5.44 -6.14 4.70
C ARG A 239 -5.51 -4.98 3.73
N VAL A 240 -4.83 -3.88 4.06
CA VAL A 240 -4.65 -2.77 3.12
C VAL A 240 -3.79 -3.26 1.95
N LEU A 241 -4.26 -3.08 0.73
CA LEU A 241 -3.59 -3.52 -0.48
C LEU A 241 -3.02 -2.36 -1.30
N PHE A 242 -2.09 -2.66 -2.19
CA PHE A 242 -1.62 -1.73 -3.20
C PHE A 242 -2.70 -1.52 -4.27
N GLY A 243 -2.77 -0.31 -4.85
CA GLY A 243 -3.72 0.04 -5.91
C GLY A 243 -4.94 0.84 -5.43
N VAL A 244 -5.19 0.88 -4.11
CA VAL A 244 -6.22 1.75 -3.51
C VAL A 244 -5.62 3.12 -3.19
N ARG A 245 -6.34 4.18 -3.54
CA ARG A 245 -5.88 5.58 -3.49
C ARG A 245 -5.43 6.03 -2.09
N SER A 246 -6.12 5.55 -1.05
CA SER A 246 -5.87 5.91 0.35
C SER A 246 -4.76 5.08 1.01
N SER A 247 -4.29 3.98 0.39
CA SER A 247 -3.32 3.07 1.01
C SER A 247 -2.01 3.75 1.44
N PRO A 248 -1.37 4.62 0.63
CA PRO A 248 -0.16 5.33 1.05
C PRO A 248 -0.37 6.17 2.30
N PHE A 249 -1.47 6.93 2.35
CA PHE A 249 -1.83 7.74 3.51
C PHE A 249 -2.05 6.88 4.76
N LEU A 250 -2.85 5.81 4.67
CA LEU A 250 -3.13 4.92 5.80
C LEU A 250 -1.84 4.32 6.38
N LEU A 251 -0.88 3.97 5.53
CA LEU A 251 0.42 3.48 5.97
C LEU A 251 1.24 4.56 6.68
N SER A 252 1.42 5.72 6.06
CA SER A 252 2.22 6.80 6.65
C SER A 252 1.61 7.31 7.96
N ALA A 253 0.28 7.41 8.03
CA ALA A 253 -0.45 7.77 9.25
C ALA A 253 -0.25 6.72 10.36
N SER A 254 -0.36 5.43 10.03
CA SER A 254 -0.13 4.33 10.99
C SER A 254 1.30 4.32 11.53
N ILE A 255 2.30 4.52 10.67
CA ILE A 255 3.70 4.60 11.08
C ILE A 255 3.91 5.80 12.02
N LYS A 256 3.39 6.99 11.68
CA LYS A 256 3.47 8.16 12.57
C LYS A 256 2.79 7.92 13.91
N THR A 257 1.62 7.30 13.93
CA THR A 257 0.92 6.92 15.17
C THR A 257 1.71 5.91 15.98
N HIS A 258 2.43 4.99 15.34
CA HIS A 258 3.32 4.06 16.03
C HIS A 258 4.51 4.78 16.67
N LEU A 259 5.20 5.64 15.92
CA LEU A 259 6.35 6.39 16.40
C LEU A 259 6.00 7.32 17.57
N LYS A 260 4.82 7.96 17.57
CA LYS A 260 4.35 8.79 18.70
C LYS A 260 4.15 8.01 20.01
N LYS A 261 3.98 6.68 19.95
CA LYS A 261 3.78 5.83 21.14
C LYS A 261 5.10 5.33 21.73
N ILE A 262 6.20 5.42 20.98
CA ILE A 262 7.52 5.00 21.43
C ILE A 262 8.22 6.25 21.97
N PRO A 263 8.60 6.27 23.26
CA PRO A 263 9.27 7.41 23.88
C PRO A 263 10.69 7.63 23.35
#